data_AF-A0A929ZHB9-F1
#
_entry.id   AF-A0A929ZHB9-F1
#
_cell.length_a   1.000
_cell.length_b   1.000
_cell.length_c   1.000
_cell.angle_alpha   90.00
_cell.angle_beta   90.00
_cell.angle_gamma   90.00
#
_symmetry.space_group_name_H-M   'P 1'
#
loop_
_entity.id
_entity.type
_entity.pdbx_description
1 polymer ?
#
loop_
_entity_poly.entity_id
_entity_poly.type
_entity_poly.pdbx_seq_one_letter_code
_entity_poly.pdbx_strand_id
1 'polypeptide(L)'
;MSVTSSEKRAHRTPSLLVAAIPAVTLIVLLGGGYIAASLPVEPLLIASAVVAGIVAMTLGYTWDEIIGAIAEKIAKTMPAVLILIVVGALIGTWMAGGTIPMLIYYGLKIINPQFLALIALVVTAIVSLCTGTSWGSAGTIGVAFMGVAVGMDANLPMVAGAIVAGAYFGDKLSPLSDTTNIASLATGVNLFTHIRHLMWTTVPAFLTSAVVYLIFGLQSSGGTVPEKVGTILSTLDSAFNWNLLLLVPVIVVLAGSIMKLPTVPVMLVSCVTAMFNAI
;
A
#
# COMPACT_ATOMS: atom_id res chain seq x y z
N MET A 1 8.10 -20.09 -46.73
CA MET A 1 8.80 -18.80 -46.62
C MET A 1 9.72 -18.89 -45.41
N SER A 2 11.02 -18.80 -45.64
CA SER A 2 12.10 -19.16 -44.71
C SER A 2 12.10 -18.31 -43.44
N VAL A 3 12.04 -18.98 -42.28
CA VAL A 3 12.40 -18.40 -40.98
C VAL A 3 13.91 -18.16 -41.03
N THR A 4 14.31 -16.92 -41.30
CA THR A 4 15.70 -16.49 -41.16
C THR A 4 16.06 -16.53 -39.69
N SER A 5 17.10 -17.29 -39.38
CA SER A 5 17.78 -17.34 -38.09
C SER A 5 18.15 -15.92 -37.64
N SER A 6 17.44 -15.40 -36.64
CA SER A 6 17.82 -14.18 -35.94
C SER A 6 19.20 -14.43 -35.31
N GLU A 7 20.23 -13.81 -35.88
CA GLU A 7 21.54 -13.74 -35.25
C GLU A 7 21.34 -13.17 -33.84
N LYS A 8 21.70 -13.94 -32.81
CA LYS A 8 21.72 -13.46 -31.42
C LYS A 8 22.69 -12.29 -31.35
N ARG A 9 22.19 -11.05 -31.47
CA ARG A 9 22.95 -9.84 -31.22
C ARG A 9 23.54 -9.95 -29.82
N ALA A 10 24.87 -9.84 -29.71
CA ALA A 10 25.51 -9.76 -28.40
C ALA A 10 25.03 -8.50 -27.68
N HIS A 11 24.23 -8.67 -26.61
CA HIS A 11 23.80 -7.56 -25.78
C HIS A 11 25.03 -6.88 -25.18
N ARG A 12 25.08 -5.55 -25.24
CA ARG A 12 26.15 -4.79 -24.62
C ARG A 12 25.83 -4.61 -23.15
N THR A 13 26.80 -4.90 -22.28
CA THR A 13 26.69 -4.51 -20.87
C THR A 13 26.68 -2.98 -20.81
N PRO A 14 25.68 -2.37 -20.15
CA PRO A 14 25.61 -0.92 -20.09
C PRO A 14 26.79 -0.38 -19.29
N SER A 15 27.45 0.65 -19.83
CA SER A 15 28.36 1.46 -19.02
C SER A 15 27.55 2.22 -17.96
N LEU A 16 28.20 2.60 -16.85
CA LEU A 16 27.52 3.29 -15.75
C LEU A 16 26.76 4.55 -16.20
N LEU A 17 27.32 5.28 -17.18
CA LEU A 17 26.67 6.45 -17.78
C LEU A 17 25.38 6.07 -18.52
N VAL A 18 25.40 5.00 -19.32
CA VAL A 18 24.22 4.55 -20.08
C VAL A 18 23.14 3.99 -19.14
N ALA A 19 23.53 3.26 -18.10
CA ALA A 19 22.61 2.76 -17.08
C ALA A 19 21.97 3.88 -16.24
N ALA A 20 22.66 5.01 -16.07
CA ALA A 20 22.15 6.16 -15.32
C ALA A 20 21.10 6.96 -16.12
N ILE A 21 21.12 6.95 -17.46
CA ILE A 21 20.21 7.76 -18.29
C ILE A 21 18.73 7.53 -17.94
N PRO A 22 18.20 6.29 -17.88
CA PRO A 22 16.79 6.09 -17.53
C PRO A 22 16.45 6.58 -16.12
N ALA A 23 17.33 6.36 -15.15
CA ALA A 23 17.13 6.77 -13.76
C ALA A 23 17.13 8.31 -13.61
N VAL A 24 18.11 8.98 -14.23
CA VAL A 24 18.20 10.45 -14.23
C VAL A 24 17.02 11.06 -14.97
N THR A 25 16.61 10.48 -16.11
CA THR A 25 15.44 10.94 -16.86
C THR A 25 14.19 10.88 -16.01
N LEU A 26 13.96 9.76 -15.31
CA LEU A 26 12.83 9.63 -14.40
C LEU A 26 12.84 10.70 -13.31
N ILE A 27 14.01 10.93 -12.67
CA ILE A 27 14.16 11.94 -11.62
C ILE A 27 13.91 13.35 -12.15
N VAL A 28 14.43 13.69 -13.33
CA VAL A 28 14.27 15.02 -13.94
C VAL A 28 12.83 15.24 -14.39
N LEU A 29 12.20 14.24 -15.00
CA LEU A 29 10.81 14.37 -15.45
C LEU A 29 9.84 14.46 -14.27
N LEU A 30 10.01 13.66 -13.22
CA LEU A 30 9.16 13.76 -12.03
C LEU A 30 9.49 15.00 -11.19
N GLY A 31 10.78 15.28 -10.93
CA GLY A 31 11.19 16.45 -10.15
C GLY A 31 10.89 17.76 -10.86
N GLY A 32 11.30 17.90 -12.13
CA GLY A 32 11.05 19.12 -12.91
C GLY A 32 9.63 19.22 -13.44
N GLY A 33 9.08 18.14 -14.00
CA GLY A 33 7.76 18.16 -14.61
C GLY A 33 6.63 18.19 -13.59
N TYR A 34 6.61 17.26 -12.63
CA TYR A 34 5.52 17.19 -11.66
C TYR A 34 5.66 18.24 -10.55
N ILE A 35 6.83 18.36 -9.91
CA ILE A 35 6.98 19.29 -8.77
C ILE A 35 7.06 20.75 -9.24
N ALA A 36 7.90 21.07 -10.23
CA ALA A 36 8.12 22.46 -10.62
C ALA A 36 7.10 22.98 -11.65
N ALA A 37 6.65 22.14 -12.59
CA ALA A 37 5.72 22.54 -13.65
C ALA A 37 4.27 22.04 -13.45
N SER A 38 3.99 21.32 -12.36
CA SER A 38 2.65 20.77 -12.04
C SER A 38 2.02 19.97 -13.18
N LEU A 39 2.84 19.30 -14.00
CA LEU A 39 2.38 18.46 -15.08
C LEU A 39 1.84 17.13 -14.53
N PRO A 40 0.82 16.54 -15.18
CA PRO A 40 0.31 15.22 -14.81
C PRO A 40 1.41 14.15 -14.88
N VAL A 41 1.42 13.24 -13.91
CA VAL A 41 2.49 12.23 -13.73
C VAL A 41 2.46 11.15 -14.81
N GLU A 42 1.29 10.85 -15.36
CA GLU A 42 1.05 9.78 -16.32
C GLU A 42 1.86 9.96 -17.63
N PRO A 43 1.77 11.10 -18.33
CA PRO A 43 2.59 11.31 -19.53
C PRO A 43 4.09 11.39 -19.23
N LEU A 44 4.49 11.86 -18.04
CA LEU A 44 5.89 11.91 -17.62
C LEU A 44 6.49 10.51 -17.43
N LEU A 45 5.72 9.59 -16.82
CA LEU A 45 6.11 8.19 -16.69
C LEU A 45 6.21 7.49 -18.04
N ILE A 46 5.26 7.75 -18.95
CA ILE A 46 5.30 7.22 -20.32
C ILE A 46 6.54 7.74 -21.06
N ALA A 47 6.82 9.05 -20.98
CA ALA A 47 8.01 9.64 -21.59
C ALA A 47 9.31 9.03 -21.04
N SER A 48 9.40 8.83 -19.71
CA SER A 48 10.53 8.15 -19.09
C SER A 48 10.69 6.70 -19.57
N ALA A 49 9.59 5.97 -19.75
CA ALA A 49 9.59 4.61 -20.26
C ALA A 49 10.05 4.55 -21.72
N VAL A 50 9.66 5.52 -22.55
CA VAL A 50 10.13 5.65 -23.94
C VAL A 50 11.64 5.85 -23.98
N VAL A 51 12.19 6.75 -23.15
CA VAL A 51 13.64 6.94 -23.07
C VAL A 51 14.36 5.66 -22.61
N ALA A 52 13.83 4.95 -21.61
CA ALA A 52 14.37 3.67 -21.18
C ALA A 52 14.35 2.62 -22.30
N GLY A 53 13.26 2.55 -23.08
CA GLY A 53 13.13 1.69 -24.25
C GLY A 53 14.12 2.02 -25.35
N ILE A 54 14.35 3.31 -25.64
CA ILE A 54 15.37 3.76 -26.59
C ILE A 54 16.76 3.31 -26.13
N VAL A 55 17.11 3.55 -24.86
CA VAL A 55 18.38 3.10 -24.30
C VAL A 55 18.54 1.58 -24.44
N ALA A 56 17.51 0.79 -24.11
CA ALA A 56 17.53 -0.65 -24.29
C ALA A 56 17.77 -1.07 -25.75
N MET A 57 17.11 -0.41 -26.71
CA MET A 57 17.33 -0.67 -28.14
C MET A 57 18.78 -0.35 -28.57
N THR A 58 19.39 0.74 -28.05
CA THR A 58 20.80 1.07 -28.35
C THR A 58 21.81 0.06 -27.79
N LEU A 59 21.43 -0.66 -26.73
CA LEU A 59 22.23 -1.74 -26.14
C LEU A 59 22.09 -3.08 -26.88
N GLY A 60 21.24 -3.12 -27.91
CA GLY A 60 21.04 -4.27 -28.79
C GLY A 60 19.87 -5.17 -28.40
N TYR A 61 19.01 -4.75 -27.45
CA TYR A 61 17.78 -5.46 -27.14
C TYR A 61 16.73 -5.27 -28.25
N THR A 62 16.07 -6.35 -28.63
CA THR A 62 14.97 -6.35 -29.59
C THR A 62 13.68 -5.87 -28.95
N TRP A 63 12.73 -5.44 -29.77
CA TRP A 63 11.41 -5.03 -29.30
C TRP A 63 10.68 -6.13 -28.53
N ASP A 64 10.77 -7.37 -29.01
CA ASP A 64 10.14 -8.53 -28.37
C ASP A 64 10.74 -8.83 -26.99
N GLU A 65 12.06 -8.66 -26.83
CA GLU A 65 12.73 -8.78 -25.52
C GLU A 65 12.29 -7.67 -24.56
N ILE A 66 12.15 -6.44 -25.06
CA ILE A 66 11.67 -5.31 -24.26
C ILE A 66 10.22 -5.54 -23.81
N ILE A 67 9.33 -5.93 -24.72
CA ILE A 67 7.93 -6.26 -24.39
C ILE A 67 7.88 -7.45 -23.42
N GLY A 68 8.67 -8.49 -23.65
CA GLY A 68 8.73 -9.65 -22.77
C GLY A 68 9.13 -9.26 -21.34
N ALA A 69 10.13 -8.40 -21.19
CA ALA A 69 10.54 -7.87 -19.89
C ALA A 69 9.43 -7.02 -19.25
N ILE A 70 8.76 -6.15 -20.02
CA ILE A 70 7.63 -5.35 -19.52
C ILE A 70 6.51 -6.28 -19.01
N ALA A 71 6.13 -7.29 -19.79
CA ALA A 71 5.09 -8.26 -19.42
C ALA A 71 5.44 -9.02 -18.13
N GLU A 72 6.70 -9.45 -17.99
CA GLU A 72 7.19 -10.11 -16.78
C GLU A 72 7.09 -9.19 -15.54
N LYS A 73 7.47 -7.92 -15.69
CA LYS A 73 7.38 -6.94 -14.59
C LYS A 73 5.92 -6.61 -14.22
N ILE A 74 5.03 -6.50 -15.20
CA ILE A 74 3.59 -6.33 -14.95
C ILE A 74 3.04 -7.55 -14.21
N ALA A 75 3.36 -8.76 -14.66
CA ALA A 75 2.92 -10.00 -14.01
C ALA A 75 3.39 -10.07 -12.54
N LYS A 76 4.62 -9.66 -12.25
CA LYS A 76 5.16 -9.56 -10.88
C LYS A 76 4.41 -8.54 -10.00
N THR A 77 3.81 -7.51 -10.61
CA THR A 77 3.08 -6.45 -9.90
C THR A 77 1.57 -6.74 -9.78
N MET A 78 1.07 -7.74 -10.54
CA MET A 78 -0.35 -8.09 -10.59
C MET A 78 -1.00 -8.34 -9.22
N PRO A 79 -0.35 -9.02 -8.25
CA PRO A 79 -0.94 -9.21 -6.92
C PRO A 79 -1.31 -7.90 -6.23
N ALA A 80 -0.46 -6.86 -6.33
CA ALA A 80 -0.74 -5.55 -5.73
C ALA A 80 -1.93 -4.86 -6.42
N VAL A 81 -2.01 -4.93 -7.74
CA VAL A 81 -3.15 -4.39 -8.51
C VAL A 81 -4.45 -5.09 -8.14
N LEU A 82 -4.44 -6.43 -8.01
CA LEU A 82 -5.61 -7.18 -7.57
C LEU A 82 -6.06 -6.80 -6.16
N ILE A 83 -5.12 -6.59 -5.24
CA ILE A 83 -5.45 -6.09 -3.89
C ILE A 83 -6.17 -4.74 -4.00
N LEU A 84 -5.63 -3.78 -4.75
CA LEU A 84 -6.26 -2.46 -4.92
C LEU A 84 -7.68 -2.54 -5.52
N ILE A 85 -7.91 -3.44 -6.48
CA ILE A 85 -9.24 -3.68 -7.04
C ILE A 85 -10.19 -4.24 -5.97
N VAL A 86 -9.76 -5.25 -5.22
CA VAL A 86 -10.59 -5.87 -4.18
C VAL A 86 -10.82 -4.93 -3.00
N VAL A 87 -9.90 -4.01 -2.68
CA VAL A 87 -10.13 -2.95 -1.69
C VAL A 87 -11.38 -2.15 -2.04
N GLY A 88 -11.56 -1.77 -3.31
CA GLY A 88 -12.75 -1.03 -3.74
C GLY A 88 -14.05 -1.80 -3.48
N ALA A 89 -14.07 -3.09 -3.83
CA ALA A 89 -15.20 -3.97 -3.54
C ALA A 89 -15.43 -4.17 -2.02
N LEU A 90 -14.35 -4.28 -1.25
CA LEU A 90 -14.39 -4.44 0.20
C LEU A 90 -14.98 -3.21 0.88
N ILE A 91 -14.54 -2.00 0.48
CA ILE A 91 -15.13 -0.76 0.99
C ILE A 91 -16.62 -0.70 0.67
N GLY A 92 -17.01 -0.98 -0.58
CA GLY A 92 -18.43 -0.96 -0.98
C GLY A 92 -19.29 -1.96 -0.19
N THR A 93 -18.83 -3.21 -0.08
CA THR A 93 -19.56 -4.26 0.65
C THR A 93 -19.57 -4.06 2.16
N TRP A 94 -18.50 -3.54 2.76
CA TRP A 94 -18.46 -3.22 4.19
C TRP A 94 -19.27 -1.97 4.54
N MET A 95 -19.39 -1.00 3.61
CA MET A 95 -20.28 0.14 3.76
C MET A 95 -21.74 -0.32 3.76
N ALA A 96 -22.13 -1.14 2.77
CA ALA A 96 -23.48 -1.69 2.67
C ALA A 96 -23.80 -2.64 3.85
N GLY A 97 -22.84 -3.47 4.23
CA GLY A 97 -22.95 -4.47 5.29
C GLY A 97 -22.78 -3.96 6.71
N GLY A 98 -22.70 -2.65 6.95
CA GLY A 98 -22.63 -2.08 8.31
C GLY A 98 -21.27 -2.22 9.02
N THR A 99 -20.29 -2.91 8.44
CA THR A 99 -18.95 -3.09 9.04
C THR A 99 -18.17 -1.77 9.11
N ILE A 100 -18.03 -1.03 8.01
CA ILE A 100 -17.38 0.30 8.06
C ILE A 100 -18.20 1.28 8.92
N PRO A 101 -19.54 1.37 8.78
CA PRO A 101 -20.38 2.15 9.69
C PRO A 101 -20.10 1.88 11.17
N MET A 102 -19.97 0.61 11.57
CA MET A 102 -19.61 0.23 12.94
C MET A 102 -18.21 0.71 13.32
N LEU A 103 -17.22 0.53 12.44
CA LEU A 103 -15.85 1.00 12.68
C LEU A 103 -15.80 2.52 12.82
N ILE A 104 -16.56 3.26 12.01
CA ILE A 104 -16.71 4.72 12.14
C ILE A 104 -17.36 5.07 13.47
N TYR A 105 -18.45 4.40 13.85
CA TYR A 105 -19.20 4.69 15.07
C TYR A 105 -18.32 4.53 16.32
N TYR A 106 -17.65 3.38 16.47
CA TYR A 106 -16.76 3.14 17.61
C TYR A 106 -15.43 3.90 17.48
N GLY A 107 -14.94 4.09 16.26
CA GLY A 107 -13.76 4.90 15.99
C GLY A 107 -13.95 6.34 16.45
N LEU A 108 -15.08 6.97 16.13
CA LEU A 108 -15.42 8.33 16.57
C LEU A 108 -15.56 8.46 18.09
N LYS A 109 -15.93 7.38 18.80
CA LYS A 109 -16.05 7.38 20.27
C LYS A 109 -14.70 7.22 20.98
N ILE A 110 -13.74 6.51 20.37
CA ILE A 110 -12.51 6.06 21.04
C ILE A 110 -11.28 6.80 20.51
N ILE A 111 -11.25 7.14 19.22
CA ILE A 111 -10.12 7.74 18.53
C ILE A 111 -10.31 9.25 18.49
N ASN A 112 -9.36 9.97 19.08
CA ASN A 112 -9.23 11.40 18.83
C ASN A 112 -8.70 11.61 17.39
N PRO A 113 -9.40 12.37 16.53
CA PRO A 113 -9.02 12.58 15.13
C PRO A 113 -7.58 13.09 14.95
N GLN A 114 -7.05 13.85 15.91
CA GLN A 114 -5.67 14.35 15.88
C GLN A 114 -4.62 13.25 15.87
N PHE A 115 -4.94 12.06 16.40
CA PHE A 115 -4.02 10.92 16.46
C PHE A 115 -4.34 9.84 15.44
N LEU A 116 -5.37 10.02 14.58
CA LEU A 116 -5.81 8.98 13.66
C LEU A 116 -4.68 8.46 12.77
N ALA A 117 -3.92 9.36 12.13
CA ALA A 117 -2.80 8.97 11.27
C ALA A 117 -1.69 8.27 12.06
N LEU A 118 -1.38 8.73 13.27
CA LEU A 118 -0.37 8.10 14.12
C LEU A 118 -0.80 6.70 14.57
N ILE A 119 -2.07 6.53 14.95
CA ILE A 119 -2.63 5.23 15.33
C ILE A 119 -2.62 4.29 14.11
N ALA A 120 -3.04 4.78 12.93
CA ALA A 120 -3.02 4.00 11.70
C ALA A 120 -1.59 3.55 11.35
N LEU A 121 -0.58 4.42 11.50
CA LEU A 121 0.84 4.08 11.31
C LEU A 121 1.26 2.93 12.22
N VAL A 122 1.03 3.07 13.53
CA VAL A 122 1.51 2.12 14.55
C VAL A 122 0.79 0.78 14.43
N VAL A 123 -0.53 0.79 14.30
CA VAL A 123 -1.32 -0.45 14.23
C VAL A 123 -1.00 -1.21 12.93
N THR A 124 -0.89 -0.52 11.80
CA THR A 124 -0.52 -1.18 10.53
C THR A 124 0.90 -1.73 10.59
N ALA A 125 1.83 -1.05 11.27
CA ALA A 125 3.17 -1.57 11.55
C ALA A 125 3.16 -2.85 12.37
N ILE A 126 2.37 -2.91 13.45
CA ILE A 126 2.26 -4.11 14.28
C ILE A 126 1.68 -5.27 13.48
N VAL A 127 0.57 -5.04 12.76
CA VAL A 127 -0.06 -6.07 11.93
C VAL A 127 0.91 -6.56 10.84
N SER A 128 1.64 -5.65 10.19
CA SER A 128 2.61 -6.05 9.17
C SER A 128 3.82 -6.76 9.73
N LEU A 129 4.27 -6.42 10.94
CA LEU A 129 5.34 -7.13 11.63
C LEU A 129 4.92 -8.57 11.95
N CYS A 130 3.69 -8.76 12.44
CA CYS A 130 3.14 -10.07 12.77
C CYS A 130 2.85 -10.93 11.53
N THR A 131 2.46 -10.31 10.42
CA THR A 131 2.04 -11.04 9.21
C THR A 131 3.18 -11.22 8.22
N GLY A 132 4.16 -10.32 8.22
CA GLY A 132 5.26 -10.27 7.26
C GLY A 132 4.82 -9.80 5.87
N THR A 133 3.72 -9.05 5.76
CA THR A 133 3.21 -8.58 4.47
C THR A 133 2.82 -7.11 4.50
N SER A 134 3.35 -6.31 3.57
CA SER A 134 2.98 -4.89 3.42
C SER A 134 1.59 -4.73 2.80
N TRP A 135 1.39 -5.25 1.58
CA TRP A 135 0.10 -5.14 0.88
C TRP A 135 -1.06 -5.83 1.61
N GLY A 136 -0.78 -6.96 2.28
CA GLY A 136 -1.76 -7.63 3.13
C GLY A 136 -2.21 -6.73 4.28
N SER A 137 -1.27 -6.11 4.98
CA SER A 137 -1.58 -5.22 6.12
C SER A 137 -2.32 -3.95 5.69
N ALA A 138 -1.90 -3.34 4.58
CA ALA A 138 -2.59 -2.19 4.01
C ALA A 138 -4.02 -2.55 3.54
N GLY A 139 -4.20 -3.71 2.91
CA GLY A 139 -5.50 -4.22 2.45
C GLY A 139 -6.42 -4.73 3.57
N THR A 140 -5.89 -5.00 4.76
CA THR A 140 -6.63 -5.53 5.90
C THR A 140 -7.05 -4.44 6.88
N ILE A 141 -6.20 -4.15 7.88
CA ILE A 141 -6.45 -3.13 8.90
C ILE A 141 -6.35 -1.71 8.32
N GLY A 142 -5.55 -1.52 7.26
CA GLY A 142 -5.45 -0.24 6.57
C GLY A 142 -6.79 0.21 5.99
N VAL A 143 -7.53 -0.69 5.35
CA VAL A 143 -8.86 -0.35 4.79
C VAL A 143 -9.86 0.01 5.90
N ALA A 144 -9.79 -0.68 7.05
CA ALA A 144 -10.58 -0.31 8.22
C ALA A 144 -10.29 1.14 8.66
N PHE A 145 -9.02 1.54 8.75
CA PHE A 145 -8.63 2.92 9.05
C PHE A 145 -9.06 3.92 7.98
N MET A 146 -9.04 3.54 6.70
CA MET A 146 -9.58 4.41 5.64
C MET A 146 -11.09 4.63 5.82
N GLY A 147 -11.85 3.61 6.21
CA GLY A 147 -13.27 3.75 6.54
C GLY A 147 -13.51 4.74 7.69
N VAL A 148 -12.74 4.60 8.78
CA VAL A 148 -12.78 5.55 9.92
C VAL A 148 -12.42 6.96 9.47
N ALA A 149 -11.37 7.12 8.65
CA ALA A 149 -10.92 8.42 8.16
C ALA A 149 -11.99 9.14 7.33
N VAL A 150 -12.74 8.41 6.50
CA VAL A 150 -13.89 8.96 5.76
C VAL A 150 -14.97 9.45 6.73
N GLY A 151 -15.30 8.67 7.75
CA GLY A 151 -16.31 9.06 8.74
C GLY A 151 -15.90 10.25 9.63
N MET A 152 -14.60 10.45 9.82
CA MET A 152 -14.03 11.58 10.59
C MET A 152 -13.76 12.83 9.74
N ASP A 153 -14.04 12.79 8.43
CA ASP A 153 -13.65 13.83 7.47
C ASP A 153 -12.15 14.17 7.56
N ALA A 154 -11.32 13.15 7.79
CA ALA A 154 -9.88 13.29 7.93
C ALA A 154 -9.21 13.41 6.56
N ASN A 155 -7.99 13.95 6.53
CA ASN A 155 -7.18 14.01 5.31
C ASN A 155 -6.83 12.58 4.83
N LEU A 156 -7.58 12.07 3.85
CA LEU A 156 -7.44 10.71 3.35
C LEU A 156 -6.03 10.41 2.79
N PRO A 157 -5.39 11.29 1.98
CA PRO A 157 -4.01 11.09 1.56
C PRO A 157 -3.02 10.92 2.73
N MET A 158 -3.17 11.70 3.80
CA MET A 158 -2.31 11.61 4.98
C MET A 158 -2.48 10.27 5.69
N VAL A 159 -3.72 9.82 5.91
CA VAL A 159 -4.01 8.54 6.56
C VAL A 159 -3.53 7.36 5.69
N ALA A 160 -3.76 7.41 4.37
CA ALA A 160 -3.26 6.41 3.45
C ALA A 160 -1.73 6.32 3.47
N GLY A 161 -1.04 7.47 3.49
CA GLY A 161 0.41 7.52 3.64
C GLY A 161 0.89 6.88 4.95
N ALA A 162 0.20 7.14 6.06
CA ALA A 162 0.52 6.57 7.36
C ALA A 162 0.34 5.05 7.39
N ILE A 163 -0.76 4.54 6.83
CA ILE A 163 -1.03 3.10 6.69
C ILE A 163 0.10 2.43 5.89
N VAL A 164 0.45 3.00 4.73
CA VAL A 164 1.47 2.44 3.84
C VAL A 164 2.85 2.47 4.53
N ALA A 165 3.21 3.57 5.18
CA ALA A 165 4.45 3.67 5.94
C ALA A 165 4.54 2.61 7.05
N GLY A 166 3.45 2.39 7.78
CA GLY A 166 3.37 1.37 8.82
C GLY A 166 3.51 -0.04 8.23
N ALA A 167 2.77 -0.32 7.16
CA ALA A 167 2.83 -1.59 6.44
C ALA A 167 4.25 -1.92 5.96
N TYR A 168 4.96 -0.97 5.35
CA TYR A 168 6.33 -1.22 4.91
C TYR A 168 7.33 -1.36 6.06
N PHE A 169 7.11 -0.66 7.18
CA PHE A 169 7.93 -0.82 8.37
C PHE A 169 7.85 -2.25 8.91
N GLY A 170 6.64 -2.78 9.10
CA GLY A 170 6.46 -4.12 9.63
C GLY A 170 7.00 -5.21 8.70
N ASP A 171 6.73 -5.11 7.40
CA ASP A 171 7.21 -6.04 6.37
C ASP A 171 8.74 -6.16 6.37
N LYS A 172 9.45 -5.00 6.38
CA LYS A 172 10.92 -4.96 6.39
C LYS A 172 11.58 -5.56 7.63
N LEU A 173 10.91 -5.50 8.78
CA LEU A 173 11.48 -5.97 10.05
C LEU A 173 10.94 -7.34 10.46
N SER A 174 10.00 -7.90 9.71
CA SER A 174 9.40 -9.18 10.02
C SER A 174 10.29 -10.34 9.58
N PRO A 175 10.64 -11.29 10.48
CA PRO A 175 11.28 -12.55 10.09
C PRO A 175 10.33 -13.46 9.28
N LEU A 176 9.05 -13.10 9.21
CA LEU A 176 8.01 -13.82 8.49
C LEU A 176 7.83 -13.33 7.05
N SER A 177 8.48 -12.23 6.67
CA SER A 177 8.37 -11.61 5.35
C SER A 177 9.20 -12.32 4.30
N ASP A 178 8.58 -12.65 3.17
CA ASP A 178 9.25 -13.28 2.04
C ASP A 178 10.34 -12.37 1.46
N THR A 179 10.09 -11.06 1.38
CA THR A 179 11.07 -10.11 0.82
C THR A 179 12.31 -10.01 1.70
N THR A 180 12.12 -9.95 3.02
CA THR A 180 13.20 -9.93 4.02
C THR A 180 13.97 -11.26 4.02
N ASN A 181 13.28 -12.39 3.93
CA ASN A 181 13.90 -13.71 3.86
C ASN A 181 14.72 -13.88 2.57
N ILE A 182 14.14 -13.58 1.40
CA ILE A 182 14.82 -13.69 0.11
C ILE A 182 16.00 -12.72 0.02
N ALA A 183 15.88 -11.50 0.54
CA ALA A 183 16.98 -10.53 0.58
C ALA A 183 18.17 -11.04 1.40
N SER A 184 17.92 -11.66 2.56
CA SER A 184 18.98 -12.24 3.40
C SER A 184 19.66 -13.45 2.71
N LEU A 185 18.87 -14.30 2.04
CA LEU A 185 19.38 -15.45 1.27
C LEU A 185 20.24 -15.01 0.08
N ALA A 186 19.78 -14.01 -0.67
CA ALA A 186 20.51 -13.49 -1.84
C ALA A 186 21.85 -12.82 -1.47
N THR A 187 21.96 -12.31 -0.25
CA THR A 187 23.17 -11.66 0.26
C THR A 187 24.07 -12.58 1.09
N GLY A 188 23.64 -13.83 1.31
CA GLY A 188 24.42 -14.84 2.06
C GLY A 188 24.60 -14.53 3.55
N VAL A 189 23.81 -13.61 4.11
CA VAL A 189 23.87 -13.24 5.53
C VAL A 189 22.70 -13.83 6.32
N ASN A 190 22.94 -14.10 7.59
CA ASN A 190 21.91 -14.60 8.50
C ASN A 190 20.73 -13.61 8.59
N LEU A 191 19.49 -14.12 8.53
CA LEU A 191 18.25 -13.34 8.56
C LEU A 191 18.20 -12.30 9.69
N PHE A 192 18.49 -12.70 10.93
CA PHE A 192 18.44 -11.79 12.06
C PHE A 192 19.56 -10.74 12.03
N THR A 193 20.71 -11.08 11.44
CA THR A 193 21.77 -10.10 11.19
C THR A 193 21.34 -9.08 10.15
N HIS A 194 20.68 -9.53 9.08
CA HIS A 194 20.10 -8.66 8.06
C HIS A 194 19.03 -7.71 8.66
N ILE A 195 18.07 -8.25 9.42
CA ILE A 195 17.04 -7.45 10.11
C ILE A 195 17.68 -6.42 11.05
N ARG A 196 18.71 -6.81 11.81
CA ARG A 196 19.42 -5.88 12.71
C ARG A 196 20.05 -4.72 11.97
N HIS A 197 20.56 -4.94 10.77
CA HIS A 197 21.07 -3.85 9.92
C HIS A 197 19.93 -3.00 9.34
N LEU A 198 18.81 -3.61 8.93
CA LEU A 198 17.63 -2.88 8.46
C LEU A 198 17.03 -1.96 9.53
N MET A 199 17.14 -2.31 10.82
CA MET A 199 16.65 -1.45 11.91
C MET A 199 17.33 -0.07 11.93
N TRP A 200 18.61 0.03 11.54
CA TRP A 200 19.36 1.30 11.53
C TRP A 200 18.79 2.33 10.56
N THR A 201 18.10 1.91 9.50
CA THR A 201 17.44 2.82 8.57
C THR A 201 15.94 2.89 8.81
N THR A 202 15.33 1.75 9.15
CA THR A 202 13.87 1.60 9.19
C THR A 202 13.26 2.16 10.46
N VAL A 203 13.92 1.99 11.62
CA VAL A 203 13.44 2.57 12.89
C VAL A 203 13.54 4.10 12.89
N PRO A 204 14.67 4.73 12.47
CA PRO A 204 14.70 6.19 12.37
C PRO A 204 13.69 6.75 11.38
N ALA A 205 13.48 6.11 10.23
CA ALA A 205 12.45 6.51 9.26
C ALA A 205 11.03 6.41 9.84
N PHE A 206 10.75 5.38 10.65
CA PHE A 206 9.46 5.22 11.31
C PHE A 206 9.23 6.27 12.39
N LEU A 207 10.24 6.52 13.23
CA LEU A 207 10.15 7.54 14.28
C LEU A 207 9.98 8.94 13.70
N THR A 208 10.73 9.27 12.64
CA THR A 208 10.57 10.55 11.94
C THR A 208 9.18 10.68 11.32
N SER A 209 8.67 9.63 10.68
CA SER A 209 7.29 9.60 10.17
C SER A 209 6.26 9.78 11.29
N ALA A 210 6.42 9.09 12.42
CA ALA A 210 5.55 9.22 13.57
C ALA A 210 5.51 10.65 14.14
N VAL A 211 6.69 11.30 14.24
CA VAL A 211 6.78 12.70 14.67
C VAL A 211 6.08 13.61 13.66
N VAL A 212 6.27 13.41 12.36
CA VAL A 212 5.59 14.19 11.32
C VAL A 212 4.08 14.03 11.43
N TYR A 213 3.55 12.80 11.48
CA TYR A 213 2.10 12.58 11.61
C TYR A 213 1.53 13.12 12.92
N LEU A 214 2.29 13.08 14.00
CA LEU A 214 1.90 13.70 15.27
C LEU A 214 1.80 15.22 15.14
N ILE A 215 2.82 15.89 14.57
CA ILE A 215 2.81 17.35 14.40
C ILE A 215 1.67 17.78 13.49
N PHE A 216 1.52 17.15 12.32
CA PHE A 216 0.44 17.47 11.37
C PHE A 216 -0.95 17.16 11.96
N GLY A 217 -1.06 16.07 12.73
CA GLY A 217 -2.29 15.72 13.44
C GLY A 217 -2.70 16.77 14.49
N LEU A 218 -1.74 17.29 15.24
CA LEU A 218 -1.95 18.35 16.24
C LEU A 218 -2.23 19.73 15.60
N GLN A 219 -1.62 20.02 14.45
CA GLN A 219 -1.83 21.27 13.70
C GLN A 219 -3.14 21.31 12.91
N SER A 220 -3.72 20.14 12.59
CA SER A 220 -5.04 20.08 11.99
C SER A 220 -6.06 20.66 12.99
N SER A 221 -6.71 21.76 12.61
CA SER A 221 -7.55 22.64 13.44
C SER A 221 -8.84 22.02 14.00
N GLY A 222 -8.87 20.70 14.24
CA GLY A 222 -10.05 19.91 14.60
C GLY A 222 -9.90 19.12 15.91
N GLY A 223 -9.17 19.66 16.90
CA GLY A 223 -9.09 19.06 18.24
C GLY A 223 -10.42 19.02 19.00
N THR A 224 -11.43 19.75 18.52
CA THR A 224 -12.82 19.57 18.92
C THR A 224 -13.47 18.52 18.04
N VAL A 225 -14.00 17.46 18.65
CA VAL A 225 -14.95 16.54 18.01
C VAL A 225 -15.98 17.41 17.27
N PRO A 226 -16.05 17.38 15.93
CA PRO A 226 -16.97 18.26 15.20
C PRO A 226 -18.39 18.10 15.73
N GLU A 227 -19.19 19.18 15.83
CA GLU A 227 -20.63 19.06 16.19
C GLU A 227 -21.34 18.03 15.30
N LYS A 228 -20.87 17.88 14.06
CA LYS A 228 -21.31 16.87 13.09
C LYS A 228 -21.16 15.43 13.59
N VAL A 229 -20.25 15.12 14.51
CA VAL A 229 -20.05 13.76 15.04
C VAL A 229 -21.28 13.29 15.79
N GLY A 230 -21.94 14.16 16.57
CA GLY A 230 -23.21 13.82 17.22
C GLY A 230 -24.29 13.45 16.20
N THR A 231 -24.38 14.23 15.12
CA THR A 231 -25.30 13.96 14.01
C THR A 231 -24.95 12.64 13.30
N ILE A 232 -23.68 12.41 12.97
CA ILE A 232 -23.20 11.17 12.33
C ILE A 232 -23.53 9.96 13.20
N LEU A 233 -23.20 10.00 14.50
CA LEU A 233 -23.51 8.91 15.43
C LEU A 233 -25.02 8.64 15.49
N SER A 234 -25.86 9.67 15.56
CA SER A 234 -27.32 9.52 15.58
C SER A 234 -27.90 8.96 14.27
N THR A 235 -27.34 9.35 13.13
CA THR A 235 -27.73 8.82 11.81
C THR A 235 -27.32 7.36 11.69
N LEU A 236 -26.12 7.00 12.15
CA LEU A 236 -25.64 5.63 12.15
C LEU A 236 -26.46 4.73 13.08
N ASP A 237 -26.78 5.20 14.30
CA ASP A 237 -27.66 4.49 15.25
C ASP A 237 -29.07 4.26 14.67
N SER A 238 -29.56 5.18 13.84
CA SER A 238 -30.87 5.05 13.19
C SER A 238 -30.85 4.16 11.95
N ALA A 239 -29.70 4.08 11.26
CA ALA A 239 -29.54 3.36 10.00
C ALA A 239 -29.10 1.89 10.18
N PHE A 240 -28.38 1.57 11.27
CA PHE A 240 -27.80 0.24 11.48
C PHE A 240 -28.12 -0.33 12.86
N ASN A 241 -28.38 -1.63 12.90
CA ASN A 241 -28.49 -2.38 14.15
C ASN A 241 -27.13 -2.93 14.57
N TRP A 242 -26.57 -2.40 15.65
CA TRP A 242 -25.27 -2.86 16.13
C TRP A 242 -25.32 -4.28 16.68
N ASN A 243 -24.61 -5.17 16.01
CA ASN A 243 -24.45 -6.56 16.44
C ASN A 243 -23.01 -7.02 16.17
N LEU A 244 -22.57 -8.05 16.88
CA LEU A 244 -21.19 -8.54 16.76
C LEU A 244 -20.88 -9.18 15.39
N LEU A 245 -21.91 -9.56 14.62
CA LEU A 245 -21.72 -10.15 13.28
C LEU A 245 -21.13 -9.12 12.31
N LEU A 246 -21.39 -7.83 12.52
CA LEU A 246 -20.80 -6.74 11.73
C LEU A 246 -19.26 -6.72 11.78
N LEU A 247 -18.63 -7.35 12.78
CA LEU A 247 -17.18 -7.50 12.89
C LEU A 247 -16.63 -8.75 12.19
N VAL A 248 -17.47 -9.71 11.82
CA VAL A 248 -17.04 -10.95 11.15
C VAL A 248 -16.19 -10.67 9.91
N PRO A 249 -16.54 -9.73 9.01
CA PRO A 249 -15.71 -9.43 7.84
C PRO A 249 -14.30 -8.95 8.21
N VAL A 250 -14.16 -8.17 9.30
CA VAL A 250 -12.88 -7.72 9.83
C VAL A 250 -12.09 -8.90 10.40
N ILE A 251 -12.76 -9.77 11.16
CA ILE A 251 -12.14 -10.95 11.78
C ILE A 251 -11.63 -11.91 10.70
N VAL A 252 -12.39 -12.15 9.63
CA VAL A 252 -11.97 -12.98 8.49
C VAL A 252 -10.67 -12.44 7.89
N VAL A 253 -10.60 -11.14 7.70
CA VAL A 253 -9.46 -10.44 7.11
C VAL A 253 -8.23 -10.52 8.02
N LEU A 254 -8.39 -10.21 9.31
CA LEU A 254 -7.30 -10.26 10.28
C LEU A 254 -6.82 -11.69 10.54
N ALA A 255 -7.74 -12.65 10.71
CA ALA A 255 -7.41 -14.06 10.89
C ALA A 255 -6.68 -14.61 9.65
N GLY A 256 -7.19 -14.33 8.45
CA GLY A 256 -6.53 -14.72 7.21
C GLY A 256 -5.13 -14.12 7.07
N SER A 257 -4.95 -12.87 7.48
CA SER A 257 -3.63 -12.21 7.49
C SER A 257 -2.66 -12.87 8.49
N ILE A 258 -3.12 -13.17 9.71
CA ILE A 258 -2.30 -13.84 10.75
C ILE A 258 -1.94 -15.26 10.32
N MET A 259 -2.87 -15.97 9.68
CA MET A 259 -2.66 -17.31 9.13
C MET A 259 -1.86 -17.33 7.83
N LYS A 260 -1.39 -16.17 7.34
CA LYS A 260 -0.64 -16.01 6.08
C LYS A 260 -1.37 -16.57 4.85
N LEU A 261 -2.70 -16.47 4.84
CA LEU A 261 -3.48 -16.84 3.66
C LEU A 261 -3.32 -15.77 2.56
N PRO A 262 -3.46 -16.14 1.27
CA PRO A 262 -3.39 -15.18 0.18
C PRO A 262 -4.40 -14.03 0.35
N THR A 263 -3.91 -12.79 0.34
CA THR A 263 -4.71 -11.59 0.68
C THR A 263 -5.95 -11.43 -0.19
N VAL A 264 -5.82 -11.62 -1.50
CA VAL A 264 -6.92 -11.41 -2.47
C VAL A 264 -8.13 -12.33 -2.17
N PRO A 265 -7.97 -13.67 -2.08
CA PRO A 265 -9.05 -14.57 -1.65
C PRO A 265 -9.66 -14.21 -0.28
N VAL A 266 -8.82 -13.89 0.72
CA VAL A 266 -9.30 -13.54 2.06
C VAL A 266 -10.19 -12.30 2.03
N MET A 267 -9.79 -11.27 1.29
CA MET A 267 -10.59 -10.06 1.13
C MET A 267 -11.88 -10.33 0.35
N LEU A 268 -11.88 -11.21 -0.64
CA LEU A 268 -13.11 -11.61 -1.35
C LEU A 268 -14.09 -12.36 -0.44
N VAL A 269 -13.60 -13.29 0.39
CA VAL A 269 -14.44 -13.96 1.39
C VAL A 269 -15.01 -12.94 2.38
N SER A 270 -14.21 -11.96 2.80
CA SER A 270 -14.68 -10.86 3.65
C SER A 270 -15.80 -10.05 3.00
N CYS A 271 -15.67 -9.70 1.71
CA CYS A 271 -16.72 -9.01 0.95
C CYS A 271 -18.03 -9.80 0.98
N VAL A 272 -17.94 -11.11 0.75
CA VAL A 272 -19.11 -12.01 0.79
C VAL A 272 -19.73 -12.04 2.17
N THR A 273 -18.94 -12.19 3.24
CA THR A 273 -19.46 -12.15 4.62
C THR A 273 -20.10 -10.80 4.97
N ALA A 274 -19.56 -9.69 4.47
CA ALA A 274 -20.14 -8.37 4.70
C ALA A 274 -21.49 -8.19 3.99
N MET A 275 -21.66 -8.76 2.80
CA MET A 275 -22.95 -8.73 2.10
C MET A 275 -24.04 -9.50 2.86
N PHE A 276 -23.71 -10.61 3.52
CA PHE A 276 -24.67 -11.32 4.37
C PHE A 276 -25.13 -10.51 5.57
N ASN A 277 -24.29 -9.60 6.08
CA ASN A 277 -24.65 -8.68 7.15
C ASN A 277 -25.53 -7.51 6.70
N ALA A 278 -25.60 -7.24 5.39
CA ALA A 278 -26.39 -6.16 4.80
C ALA A 278 -27.90 -6.51 4.65
N ILE A 279 -28.24 -7.80 4.80
CA ILE A 279 -29.60 -8.37 4.67
C ILE A 279 -30.19 -8.52 6.08
#